data_AF-A0A099PG44-F1
#
_entry.id   AF-A0A099PG44-F1
#
_cell.length_a   1.000
_cell.length_b   1.000
_cell.length_c   1.000
_cell.angle_alpha   90.00
_cell.angle_beta   90.00
_cell.angle_gamma   90.00
#
_symmetry.space_group_name_H-M   'P 1'
#
loop_
_entity.id
_entity.type
_entity.pdbx_description
1 polymer ?
#
loop_
_entity_poly.entity_id
_entity_poly.type
_entity_poly.pdbx_seq_one_letter_code
_entity_poly.pdbx_strand_id
1 'polypeptide(L)' 'RRARGIVNRVMRELGPICADAPVFPLATAAIAPLRSAAEARGMADFSPLWAGQNTTGCQAIPAAELTRWLMSAVA' A
#
# COMPACT_ATOMS: atom_id res chain seq x y z
N ARG A 1 -10.27 -1.14 -9.31
CA ARG A 1 -9.13 -0.99 -10.26
C ARG A 1 -7.93 -1.74 -9.68
N ARG A 2 -7.09 -2.39 -10.51
CA ARG A 2 -5.88 -3.09 -10.05
C ARG A 2 -4.82 -2.09 -9.55
N ALA A 3 -4.16 -2.41 -8.44
CA ALA A 3 -3.05 -1.67 -7.84
C ALA A 3 -2.13 -2.66 -7.08
N ARG A 4 -0.88 -2.27 -6.80
CA ARG A 4 0.10 -3.12 -6.10
C ARG A 4 0.37 -2.59 -4.69
N GLY A 5 0.23 -3.45 -3.69
CA GLY A 5 0.55 -3.15 -2.31
C GLY A 5 1.04 -4.37 -1.54
N ILE A 6 1.48 -4.12 -0.32
CA ILE A 6 1.86 -5.14 0.66
C ILE A 6 0.62 -5.95 1.02
N VAL A 7 0.72 -7.29 0.98
CA VAL A 7 -0.41 -8.19 1.24
C VAL A 7 -0.84 -8.10 2.70
N ASN A 8 -2.10 -7.70 2.93
CA ASN A 8 -2.72 -7.66 4.25
C ASN A 8 -3.93 -8.62 4.33
N ARG A 9 -4.67 -8.56 5.44
CA ARG A 9 -5.78 -9.47 5.75
C ARG A 9 -6.89 -9.42 4.71
N VAL A 10 -7.37 -8.23 4.33
CA VAL A 10 -8.47 -8.11 3.36
C VAL A 10 -8.12 -8.76 2.02
N MET A 11 -6.85 -8.66 1.58
CA MET A 11 -6.38 -9.31 0.36
C MET A 11 -6.25 -10.83 0.50
N ARG A 12 -5.90 -11.34 1.68
CA ARG A 12 -5.84 -12.79 1.94
C ARG A 12 -7.23 -13.42 2.01
N GLU A 13 -8.20 -12.71 2.59
CA GLU A 13 -9.55 -13.23 2.84
C GLU A 13 -10.49 -13.04 1.64
N LEU A 14 -10.45 -11.87 0.98
CA LEU A 14 -11.31 -11.58 -0.19
C LEU A 14 -10.61 -11.86 -1.54
N GLY A 15 -9.33 -12.20 -1.50
CA GLY A 15 -8.46 -12.33 -2.66
C GLY A 15 -7.83 -11.00 -3.11
N PRO A 16 -6.64 -11.04 -3.73
CA PRO A 16 -5.98 -9.84 -4.27
C PRO A 16 -6.69 -9.28 -5.52
N ILE A 17 -7.53 -10.10 -6.16
CA ILE A 17 -8.42 -9.74 -7.27
C ILE A 17 -9.79 -10.32 -6.93
N CYS A 18 -10.75 -9.44 -6.63
CA CYS A 18 -12.12 -9.81 -6.23
C CYS A 18 -13.09 -9.41 -7.35
N ALA A 19 -13.89 -10.37 -7.84
CA ALA A 19 -14.89 -10.13 -8.89
C ALA A 19 -16.07 -9.29 -8.39
N ASP A 20 -16.39 -9.37 -7.10
CA ASP A 20 -17.49 -8.65 -6.45
C ASP A 20 -17.11 -7.21 -6.06
N ALA A 21 -15.85 -6.81 -6.24
CA ALA A 21 -15.40 -5.47 -5.93
C ALA A 21 -16.15 -4.44 -6.80
N PRO A 22 -16.74 -3.38 -6.22
CA PRO A 22 -17.40 -2.34 -6.97
C PRO A 22 -16.47 -1.69 -8.01
N VAL A 23 -17.06 -1.21 -9.11
CA VAL A 23 -16.31 -0.48 -10.15
C VAL A 23 -15.60 0.73 -9.55
N PHE A 24 -14.43 1.04 -10.09
CA PHE A 24 -13.65 2.19 -9.61
C PHE A 24 -14.42 3.50 -9.86
N PRO A 25 -14.45 4.44 -8.90
CA PRO A 25 -13.72 4.49 -7.61
C PRO A 25 -14.50 4.02 -6.37
N LEU A 26 -15.63 3.31 -6.54
CA LEU A 26 -16.63 3.12 -5.48
C LEU A 26 -16.17 2.24 -4.30
N ALA A 27 -15.27 1.29 -4.52
CA ALA A 27 -14.83 0.33 -3.49
C ALA A 27 -14.18 0.98 -2.26
N THR A 28 -13.54 2.15 -2.42
CA THR A 28 -12.82 2.82 -1.33
C THR A 28 -13.75 3.22 -0.18
N ALA A 29 -14.96 3.68 -0.48
CA ALA A 29 -15.93 4.10 0.52
C ALA A 29 -16.40 2.93 1.41
N ALA A 30 -16.51 1.72 0.84
CA ALA A 30 -16.91 0.52 1.58
C ALA A 30 -15.84 0.04 2.59
N ILE A 31 -14.56 0.21 2.26
CA ILE A 31 -13.44 -0.22 3.12
C ILE A 31 -13.08 0.84 4.17
N ALA A 32 -13.36 2.12 3.92
CA ALA A 32 -12.90 3.24 4.77
C ALA A 32 -13.23 3.11 6.28
N PRO A 33 -14.45 2.67 6.69
CA PRO A 33 -14.74 2.48 8.11
C PRO A 33 -13.90 1.37 8.77
N LEU A 34 -13.70 0.25 8.05
CA LEU A 34 -12.87 -0.88 8.53
C LEU A 34 -11.41 -0.45 8.65
N ARG A 35 -10.90 0.30 7.66
CA ARG A 35 -9.56 0.90 7.71
C ARG A 35 -9.40 1.79 8.94
N SER A 36 -10.30 2.75 9.15
CA SER A 36 -10.25 3.67 10.29
C SER A 36 -10.22 2.92 11.63
N ALA A 37 -11.13 1.94 11.79
CA ALA A 37 -11.21 1.15 13.02
C ALA A 37 -9.98 0.25 13.25
N ALA A 38 -9.39 -0.32 12.20
CA ALA A 38 -8.20 -1.16 12.31
C ALA A 38 -6.95 -0.32 12.59
N GLU A 39 -6.76 0.79 11.89
CA GLU A 39 -5.60 1.68 12.06
C GLU A 39 -5.59 2.31 13.45
N ALA A 40 -6.75 2.67 14.01
CA ALA A 40 -6.86 3.15 15.39
C ALA A 40 -6.40 2.11 16.45
N ARG A 41 -6.31 0.83 16.07
CA ARG A 41 -5.77 -0.27 16.89
C ARG A 41 -4.37 -0.70 16.49
N GLY A 42 -3.69 0.07 15.62
CA GLY A 42 -2.36 -0.26 15.11
C GLY A 42 -2.34 -1.43 14.11
N MET A 43 -3.49 -1.78 13.52
CA MET A 43 -3.63 -2.88 12.58
C MET A 43 -3.77 -2.35 11.14
N ALA A 44 -3.00 -2.89 10.20
CA ALA A 44 -3.02 -2.47 8.79
C ALA A 44 -3.87 -3.40 7.88
N ASP A 45 -4.77 -4.17 8.48
CA ASP A 45 -5.54 -5.26 7.85
C ASP A 45 -6.40 -4.82 6.67
N PHE A 46 -6.82 -3.56 6.64
CA PHE A 46 -7.67 -2.94 5.61
C PHE A 46 -7.02 -1.71 4.97
N SER A 47 -5.74 -1.45 5.26
CA SER A 47 -5.02 -0.28 4.76
C SER A 47 -4.52 -0.49 3.33
N PRO A 48 -4.65 0.50 2.43
CA PRO A 48 -4.06 0.44 1.10
C PRO A 48 -2.54 0.69 1.17
N LEU A 49 -1.77 -0.33 1.56
CA LEU A 49 -0.32 -0.27 1.75
C LEU A 49 0.45 -0.33 0.40
N TRP A 50 0.37 0.74 -0.40
CA TRP A 50 1.01 0.77 -1.72
C TRP A 50 2.53 0.62 -1.65
N ALA A 51 3.07 -0.32 -2.42
CA ALA A 51 4.50 -0.58 -2.51
C ALA A 51 4.84 -1.29 -3.83
N GLY A 52 6.06 -1.07 -4.30
CA GLY A 52 6.67 -1.86 -5.37
C GLY A 52 7.02 -3.28 -4.91
N GLN A 53 7.67 -4.06 -5.77
CA GLN A 53 8.16 -5.40 -5.40
C GLN A 53 9.47 -5.36 -4.61
N ASN A 54 10.20 -4.25 -4.67
CA ASN A 54 11.44 -4.05 -3.93
C ASN A 54 11.31 -2.80 -3.03
N THR A 55 11.35 -2.99 -1.72
CA THR A 55 11.31 -1.94 -0.70
C THR A 55 12.65 -1.76 0.02
N THR A 56 13.71 -2.47 -0.37
CA THR A 56 15.01 -2.44 0.33
C THR A 56 15.72 -1.09 0.20
N GLY A 57 15.34 -0.27 -0.78
CA GLY A 57 15.86 1.08 -0.97
C GLY A 57 15.13 2.17 -0.17
N CYS A 58 14.07 1.83 0.58
CA CYS A 58 13.36 2.81 1.40
C CYS A 58 14.24 3.28 2.57
N GLN A 59 14.46 4.59 2.68
CA GLN A 59 15.30 5.20 3.71
C GLN A 59 14.59 6.39 4.36
N ALA A 60 14.73 6.53 5.68
CA ALA A 60 14.17 7.64 6.45
C ALA A 60 15.13 8.84 6.50
N ILE A 61 15.47 9.39 5.33
CA ILE A 61 16.38 10.53 5.15
C ILE A 61 15.69 11.62 4.31
N PRO A 62 16.23 12.86 4.26
CA PRO A 62 15.71 13.89 3.37
C PRO A 62 15.72 13.45 1.91
N ALA A 63 14.66 13.76 1.17
CA ALA A 63 14.54 13.37 -0.24
C ALA A 63 15.72 13.87 -1.11
N ALA A 64 16.27 15.05 -0.80
CA ALA A 64 17.44 15.60 -1.51
C ALA A 64 18.72 14.77 -1.30
N GLU A 65 18.84 14.07 -0.17
CA GLU A 65 19.95 13.16 0.09
C GLU A 65 19.77 11.85 -0.67
N LEU A 66 18.58 11.27 -0.63
CA LEU A 66 18.26 10.05 -1.38
C LEU A 66 18.48 10.25 -2.89
N THR A 67 18.04 11.39 -3.44
CA THR A 67 18.26 11.72 -4.86
C THR A 67 19.75 11.81 -5.21
N ARG A 68 20.58 12.41 -4.35
CA ARG A 68 22.03 12.47 -4.56
C ARG A 68 22.67 11.08 -4.49
N TRP A 69 22.27 10.26 -3.52
CA TRP A 69 22.73 8.89 -3.40
C TRP A 69 22.39 8.06 -4.65
N LEU A 70 21.14 8.15 -5.13
CA LEU A 70 20.71 7.50 -6.38
C LEU A 70 21.56 7.92 -7.58
N MET A 71 21.95 9.19 -7.68
CA MET A 71 22.82 9.67 -8.75
C MET A 71 24.27 9.15 -8.62
N SER A 72 24.77 8.96 -7.40
CA SER A 72 26.11 8.38 -7.16
C SER A 72 26.18 6.87 -7.34
N ALA A 73 25.04 6.18 -7.21
CA ALA A 73 24.95 4.71 -7.30
C ALA A 73 24.87 4.19 -8.74
N VAL A 74 24.93 5.09 -9.73
CA VAL A 74 25.04 4.73 -11.16
C VAL A 74 26.52 4.61 -11.52
N ALA A 75 27.00 3.37 -11.64
CA ALA A 75 28.23 3.00 -12.32
C ALA A 75 27.90 1.99 -13.42
#